data_AF-A0A5K7Z487-F1
#
_entry.id   AF-A0A5K7Z487-F1
#
_cell.length_a   1.000
_cell.length_b   1.000
_cell.length_c   1.000
_cell.angle_alpha   90.00
_cell.angle_beta   90.00
_cell.angle_gamma   90.00
#
_symmetry.space_group_name_H-M   'P 1'
#
loop_
_entity.id
_entity.type
_entity.pdbx_description
1 polymer ?
#
loop_
_entity_poly.entity_id
_entity_poly.type
_entity_poly.pdbx_seq_one_letter_code
_entity_poly.pdbx_strand_id
1 'polypeptide(L)'
;MSFKENLLRKIEIDRLTQSILAMIGPVDSGKRIDKALLAKLMAFFPWHREKERDLELYLENAESEKTRILVLDNDLTIYDTTVQDVVMRKSPTVKEMVSIRNAIKILNDKDVVVSKKEASLKEIQKICIAELDLGFSESDIAAIAADGSASLENEYAEGVQESLMLLAELLGMVPAPKAFAIKHHDIYGRVSEKPGGEMTLGPLVIYSLVHDSLTCLEGPVSSRDKERFDRFKAVAAGESEAAVSGAAVFDLMKAKVLAAGTADRDR
;
A
#
# COMPACT_ATOMS: atom_id res chain seq x y z
N MET A 1 -9.99 8.44 15.38
CA MET A 1 -8.58 8.31 15.01
C MET A 1 -8.14 9.65 14.46
N SER A 2 -6.91 10.06 14.73
CA SER A 2 -6.35 11.25 14.08
C SER A 2 -6.08 10.98 12.59
N PHE A 3 -5.92 12.04 11.80
CA PHE A 3 -5.50 11.91 10.40
C PHE A 3 -4.20 11.11 10.26
N LYS A 4 -3.21 11.40 11.13
CA LYS A 4 -1.93 10.69 11.18
C LYS A 4 -2.11 9.18 11.36
N GLU A 5 -2.96 8.76 12.29
CA GLU A 5 -3.26 7.34 12.52
C GLU A 5 -3.94 6.68 11.31
N ASN A 6 -4.89 7.36 10.67
CA ASN A 6 -5.54 6.84 9.45
C ASN A 6 -4.53 6.72 8.31
N LEU A 7 -3.65 7.70 8.13
CA LEU A 7 -2.64 7.68 7.08
C LEU A 7 -1.61 6.55 7.30
N LEU A 8 -1.17 6.32 8.54
CA LEU A 8 -0.32 5.18 8.89
C LEU A 8 -0.99 3.84 8.54
N ARG A 9 -2.28 3.69 8.86
CA ARG A 9 -3.05 2.48 8.50
C ARG A 9 -3.16 2.29 7.01
N LYS A 10 -3.39 3.36 6.25
CA LYS A 10 -3.43 3.32 4.77
C LYS A 10 -2.11 2.79 4.21
N ILE A 11 -0.98 3.34 4.68
CA ILE A 11 0.36 2.91 4.27
C ILE A 11 0.60 1.43 4.61
N GLU A 12 0.16 0.99 5.80
CA GLU A 12 0.26 -0.41 6.20
C GLU A 12 -0.58 -1.34 5.31
N ILE A 13 -1.83 -0.99 5.02
CA ILE A 13 -2.73 -1.73 4.11
C ILE A 13 -2.09 -1.89 2.72
N ASP A 14 -1.51 -0.81 2.18
CA ASP A 14 -0.83 -0.83 0.89
C ASP A 14 0.40 -1.74 0.91
N ARG A 15 1.23 -1.61 1.95
CA ARG A 15 2.43 -2.45 2.11
C ARG A 15 2.06 -3.92 2.21
N LEU A 16 1.06 -4.27 3.01
CA LEU A 16 0.57 -5.65 3.15
C LEU A 16 0.05 -6.17 1.81
N THR A 17 -0.76 -5.36 1.12
CA THR A 17 -1.31 -5.70 -0.20
C THR A 17 -0.21 -5.96 -1.23
N GLN A 18 0.77 -5.07 -1.36
CA GLN A 18 1.90 -5.25 -2.28
C GLN A 18 2.75 -6.47 -1.91
N SER A 19 2.97 -6.72 -0.62
CA SER A 19 3.71 -7.90 -0.16
C SER A 19 3.00 -9.20 -0.53
N ILE A 20 1.66 -9.24 -0.41
CA ILE A 20 0.86 -10.39 -0.80
C ILE A 20 0.85 -10.54 -2.33
N LEU A 21 0.66 -9.43 -3.08
CA LEU A 21 0.68 -9.43 -4.55
C LEU A 21 1.99 -10.01 -5.12
N ALA A 22 3.14 -9.62 -4.56
CA ALA A 22 4.44 -10.13 -4.98
C ALA A 22 4.59 -11.66 -4.78
N MET A 23 3.78 -12.26 -3.91
CA MET A 23 3.75 -13.70 -3.67
C MET A 23 2.73 -14.45 -4.54
N ILE A 24 1.72 -13.76 -5.07
CA ILE A 24 0.76 -14.36 -6.01
C ILE A 24 1.50 -14.62 -7.33
N GLY A 25 1.84 -15.88 -7.57
CA GLY A 25 2.47 -16.30 -8.83
C GLY A 25 1.45 -16.54 -9.94
N PRO A 26 1.91 -16.67 -11.19
CA PRO A 26 1.06 -17.08 -12.31
C PRO A 26 0.40 -18.44 -12.03
N VAL A 27 -0.72 -18.69 -12.70
CA VAL A 27 -1.41 -19.98 -12.68
C VAL A 27 -0.37 -21.08 -12.99
N ASP A 28 -0.31 -22.12 -12.16
CA ASP A 28 0.69 -23.22 -12.14
C ASP A 28 2.00 -23.00 -11.36
N SER A 29 2.22 -21.85 -10.73
CA SER A 29 3.46 -21.64 -9.95
C SER A 29 3.48 -22.39 -8.60
N GLY A 30 2.37 -23.02 -8.19
CA GLY A 30 2.21 -23.66 -6.87
C GLY A 30 2.31 -22.72 -5.67
N LYS A 31 2.41 -21.40 -5.89
CA LYS A 31 2.59 -20.42 -4.81
C LYS A 31 1.28 -20.24 -4.07
N ARG A 32 1.34 -20.41 -2.74
CA ARG A 32 0.22 -20.17 -1.83
C ARG A 32 0.34 -18.77 -1.24
N ILE A 33 -0.80 -18.16 -0.96
CA ILE A 33 -0.84 -16.87 -0.26
C ILE A 33 -0.29 -17.07 1.15
N ASP A 34 0.54 -16.13 1.60
CA ASP A 34 1.02 -16.11 2.98
C ASP A 34 -0.17 -15.81 3.92
N LYS A 35 -0.59 -16.84 4.67
CA LYS A 35 -1.72 -16.75 5.59
C LYS A 35 -1.49 -15.76 6.73
N ALA A 36 -0.24 -15.57 7.17
CA ALA A 36 0.07 -14.63 8.25
C ALA A 36 -0.03 -13.17 7.75
N LEU A 37 0.46 -12.89 6.55
CA LEU A 37 0.28 -11.56 5.94
C LEU A 37 -1.18 -11.27 5.61
N LEU A 38 -1.89 -12.26 5.07
CA LEU A 38 -3.32 -12.13 4.79
C LEU A 38 -4.11 -11.87 6.08
N ALA A 39 -3.85 -12.61 7.16
CA ALA A 39 -4.51 -12.38 8.45
C ALA A 39 -4.29 -10.96 8.99
N LYS A 40 -3.10 -10.38 8.80
CA LYS A 40 -2.82 -8.97 9.14
C LYS A 40 -3.66 -8.01 8.30
N LEU A 41 -3.76 -8.22 6.99
CA LEU A 41 -4.59 -7.38 6.12
C LEU A 41 -6.08 -7.49 6.49
N MET A 42 -6.55 -8.70 6.78
CA MET A 42 -7.94 -8.95 7.16
C MET A 42 -8.33 -8.34 8.52
N ALA A 43 -7.37 -7.92 9.34
CA ALA A 43 -7.66 -7.17 10.57
C ALA A 43 -8.24 -5.78 10.30
N PHE A 44 -8.05 -5.23 9.10
CA PHE A 44 -8.62 -3.96 8.65
C PHE A 44 -9.94 -4.12 7.89
N PHE A 45 -10.31 -5.35 7.54
CA PHE A 45 -11.44 -5.59 6.65
C PHE A 45 -12.77 -5.54 7.41
N PRO A 46 -13.75 -4.72 6.96
CA PRO A 46 -14.95 -4.40 7.76
C PRO A 46 -16.06 -5.43 7.64
N TRP A 47 -15.99 -6.36 6.69
CA TRP A 47 -17.04 -7.35 6.47
C TRP A 47 -17.17 -8.34 7.63
N HIS A 48 -18.39 -8.83 7.84
CA HIS A 48 -18.70 -9.75 8.92
C HIS A 48 -18.01 -11.10 8.70
N ARG A 49 -17.15 -11.51 9.64
CA ARG A 49 -16.49 -12.81 9.60
C ARG A 49 -17.44 -13.91 10.06
N GLU A 50 -17.61 -14.92 9.22
CA GLU A 50 -18.40 -16.11 9.51
C GLU A 50 -17.58 -17.36 9.21
N LYS A 51 -17.82 -18.43 9.95
CA LYS A 51 -17.19 -19.73 9.68
C LYS A 51 -18.27 -20.74 9.36
N GLU A 52 -18.20 -21.31 8.17
CA GLU A 52 -19.17 -22.29 7.69
C GLU A 52 -18.47 -23.52 7.13
N ARG A 53 -18.82 -24.69 7.68
CA ARG A 53 -18.09 -25.95 7.46
C ARG A 53 -16.57 -25.76 7.74
N ASP A 54 -15.74 -25.94 6.73
CA ASP A 54 -14.29 -25.74 6.74
C ASP A 54 -13.85 -24.40 6.10
N LEU A 55 -14.79 -23.54 5.72
CA LEU A 55 -14.54 -22.25 5.08
C LEU A 55 -14.56 -21.10 6.08
N GLU A 56 -13.65 -20.16 5.90
CA GLU A 56 -13.71 -18.84 6.52
C GLU A 56 -14.26 -17.84 5.50
N LEU A 57 -15.36 -17.19 5.84
CA LEU A 57 -16.12 -16.30 4.98
C LEU A 57 -16.13 -14.89 5.56
N TYR A 58 -16.19 -13.90 4.68
CA TYR A 58 -16.46 -12.51 5.04
C TYR A 58 -17.64 -12.02 4.23
N LEU A 59 -18.70 -11.58 4.91
CA LEU A 59 -19.96 -11.16 4.32
C LEU A 59 -20.06 -9.63 4.36
N GLU A 60 -20.33 -9.02 3.20
CA GLU A 60 -20.57 -7.57 3.13
C GLU A 60 -21.80 -7.15 3.95
N ASN A 61 -22.89 -7.90 3.85
CA ASN A 61 -24.09 -7.69 4.65
C ASN A 61 -24.62 -9.03 5.16
N ALA A 62 -24.44 -9.28 6.47
CA ALA A 62 -24.85 -10.52 7.13
C ALA A 62 -26.38 -10.68 7.25
N GLU A 63 -27.15 -9.60 7.12
CA GLU A 63 -28.61 -9.64 7.21
C GLU A 63 -29.29 -9.90 5.85
N SER A 64 -28.54 -9.77 4.75
CA SER A 64 -29.07 -9.99 3.40
C SER A 64 -29.01 -11.46 3.00
N GLU A 65 -30.08 -11.96 2.37
CA GLU A 65 -30.11 -13.31 1.79
C GLU A 65 -29.03 -13.48 0.71
N LYS A 66 -28.81 -12.44 -0.10
CA LYS A 66 -27.80 -12.39 -1.15
C LYS A 66 -26.86 -11.20 -0.90
N THR A 67 -25.57 -11.45 -0.86
CA THR A 67 -24.55 -10.43 -0.57
C THR A 67 -23.24 -10.77 -1.27
N ARG A 68 -22.30 -9.81 -1.30
CA ARG A 68 -20.91 -10.15 -1.61
C ARG A 68 -20.29 -10.96 -0.47
N ILE A 69 -19.63 -12.05 -0.83
CA ILE A 69 -19.00 -13.00 0.09
C ILE A 69 -17.58 -13.26 -0.38
N LEU A 70 -16.60 -12.87 0.45
CA LEU A 70 -15.20 -13.24 0.25
C LEU A 70 -14.94 -14.57 0.95
N VAL A 71 -14.36 -15.52 0.22
CA VAL A 71 -13.84 -16.77 0.77
C VAL A 71 -12.35 -16.60 1.06
N LEU A 72 -11.95 -16.83 2.31
CA LEU A 72 -10.55 -16.72 2.74
C LEU A 72 -9.76 -17.99 2.42
N ASP A 73 -9.53 -18.23 1.13
CA ASP A 73 -8.70 -19.31 0.60
C ASP A 73 -7.56 -18.78 -0.28
N ASN A 74 -6.83 -19.67 -0.97
CA ASN A 74 -5.73 -19.25 -1.86
C ASN A 74 -6.18 -18.47 -3.09
N ASP A 75 -7.45 -18.57 -3.49
CA ASP A 75 -8.00 -17.88 -4.64
C ASP A 75 -8.66 -16.55 -4.27
N LEU A 76 -8.89 -16.28 -2.98
CA LEU A 76 -9.56 -15.08 -2.46
C LEU A 76 -10.83 -14.77 -3.25
N THR A 77 -11.65 -15.78 -3.54
CA THR A 77 -12.78 -15.58 -4.45
C THR A 77 -13.84 -14.72 -3.78
N ILE A 78 -14.31 -13.68 -4.47
CA ILE A 78 -15.48 -12.89 -4.07
C ILE A 78 -16.66 -13.37 -4.92
N TYR A 79 -17.72 -13.81 -4.26
CA TYR A 79 -18.99 -14.21 -4.86
C TYR A 79 -20.06 -13.15 -4.61
N ASP A 80 -21.08 -13.08 -5.44
CA ASP A 80 -22.35 -12.39 -5.19
C ASP A 80 -23.49 -13.42 -5.21
N THR A 81 -23.76 -14.03 -4.07
CA THR A 81 -24.72 -15.13 -3.92
C THR A 81 -25.04 -15.35 -2.43
N THR A 82 -25.65 -16.47 -2.08
CA THR A 82 -25.95 -16.85 -0.69
C THR A 82 -24.80 -17.67 -0.07
N VAL A 83 -24.67 -17.66 1.25
CA VAL A 83 -23.68 -18.48 1.97
C VAL A 83 -23.80 -19.96 1.61
N GLN A 84 -25.03 -20.48 1.51
CA GLN A 84 -25.28 -21.88 1.18
C GLN A 84 -24.80 -22.24 -0.24
N ASP A 85 -24.96 -21.32 -1.22
CA ASP A 85 -24.47 -21.56 -2.58
C ASP A 85 -22.93 -21.54 -2.63
N VAL A 86 -22.27 -20.63 -1.88
CA VAL A 86 -20.80 -20.63 -1.74
C VAL A 86 -20.30 -21.92 -1.12
N VAL A 87 -20.88 -22.31 0.02
CA VAL A 87 -20.45 -23.50 0.77
C VAL A 87 -20.69 -24.78 -0.05
N MET A 88 -21.80 -24.88 -0.78
CA MET A 88 -22.06 -25.99 -1.70
C MET A 88 -21.03 -26.05 -2.83
N ARG A 89 -20.55 -24.92 -3.36
CA ARG A 89 -19.53 -24.90 -4.42
C ARG A 89 -18.13 -25.23 -3.92
N LYS A 90 -17.77 -24.76 -2.72
CA LYS A 90 -16.39 -24.83 -2.21
C LYS A 90 -16.11 -25.96 -1.23
N SER A 91 -17.14 -26.43 -0.53
CA SER A 91 -17.07 -27.54 0.41
C SER A 91 -18.33 -28.41 0.34
N PRO A 92 -18.63 -29.03 -0.82
CA PRO A 92 -19.83 -29.84 -0.99
C PRO A 92 -19.80 -31.11 -0.14
N THR A 93 -20.95 -31.46 0.43
CA THR A 93 -21.20 -32.79 1.00
C THR A 93 -21.40 -33.82 -0.11
N VAL A 94 -21.20 -35.11 0.21
CA VAL A 94 -21.42 -36.22 -0.74
C VAL A 94 -22.82 -36.17 -1.37
N LYS A 95 -23.85 -35.85 -0.58
CA LYS A 95 -25.24 -35.73 -1.06
C LYS A 95 -25.42 -34.58 -2.06
N GLU A 96 -24.71 -33.46 -1.84
CA GLU A 96 -24.73 -32.33 -2.77
C GLU A 96 -23.97 -32.66 -4.07
N MET A 97 -22.87 -33.41 -4.00
CA MET A 97 -22.08 -33.80 -5.17
C MET A 97 -22.82 -34.74 -6.13
N VAL A 98 -23.65 -35.66 -5.63
CA VAL A 98 -24.36 -36.64 -6.48
C VAL A 98 -25.55 -36.06 -7.24
N SER A 99 -26.02 -34.86 -6.87
CA SER A 99 -27.06 -34.16 -7.62
C SER A 99 -26.46 -33.57 -8.90
N ILE A 100 -26.91 -34.03 -10.08
CA ILE A 100 -26.41 -33.57 -11.40
C ILE A 100 -26.47 -32.03 -11.50
N ARG A 101 -27.56 -31.42 -11.02
CA ARG A 101 -27.73 -29.96 -11.04
C ARG A 101 -26.67 -29.26 -10.19
N ASN A 102 -26.35 -29.79 -9.02
CA ASN A 102 -25.35 -29.20 -8.13
C ASN A 102 -23.94 -29.45 -8.66
N ALA A 103 -23.67 -30.62 -9.22
CA ALA A 103 -22.40 -30.92 -9.87
C ALA A 103 -22.06 -29.89 -10.97
N ILE A 104 -23.05 -29.50 -11.79
CA ILE A 104 -22.88 -28.44 -12.79
C ILE A 104 -22.51 -27.10 -12.15
N LYS A 105 -23.16 -26.71 -11.04
CA LYS A 105 -22.85 -25.48 -10.31
C LYS A 105 -21.48 -25.50 -9.63
N ILE A 106 -21.07 -26.64 -9.07
CA ILE A 106 -19.75 -26.83 -8.44
C ILE A 106 -18.65 -26.67 -9.49
N LEU A 107 -18.87 -27.21 -10.70
CA LEU A 107 -17.91 -27.15 -11.80
C LEU A 107 -17.88 -25.80 -12.52
N ASN A 108 -18.96 -25.01 -12.45
CA ASN A 108 -19.06 -23.71 -13.12
C ASN A 108 -19.67 -22.66 -12.19
N ASP A 109 -18.84 -21.69 -11.81
CA ASP A 109 -19.16 -20.62 -10.88
C ASP A 109 -19.23 -19.23 -11.52
N LYS A 110 -19.19 -19.16 -12.86
CA LYS A 110 -19.21 -17.89 -13.60
C LYS A 110 -20.48 -17.05 -13.38
N ASP A 111 -21.56 -17.70 -12.96
CA ASP A 111 -22.85 -17.06 -12.65
C ASP A 111 -22.82 -16.25 -11.35
N VAL A 112 -21.88 -16.55 -10.45
CA VAL A 112 -21.83 -15.99 -9.09
C VAL A 112 -20.50 -15.37 -8.72
N VAL A 113 -19.40 -15.66 -9.43
CA VAL A 113 -18.09 -15.09 -9.14
C VAL A 113 -18.01 -13.64 -9.62
N VAL A 114 -17.60 -12.75 -8.72
CA VAL A 114 -17.31 -11.35 -9.00
C VAL A 114 -15.83 -11.17 -9.34
N SER A 115 -14.93 -11.70 -8.50
CA SER A 115 -13.49 -11.55 -8.69
C SER A 115 -12.69 -12.69 -8.03
N LYS A 116 -11.44 -12.87 -8.47
CA LYS A 116 -10.49 -13.85 -7.93
C LYS A 116 -9.07 -13.26 -7.86
N LYS A 117 -8.25 -13.81 -6.97
CA LYS A 117 -6.80 -13.55 -6.83
C LYS A 117 -6.47 -12.06 -6.74
N GLU A 118 -5.60 -11.55 -7.61
CA GLU A 118 -5.17 -10.15 -7.62
C GLU A 118 -6.35 -9.18 -7.69
N ALA A 119 -7.39 -9.48 -8.46
CA ALA A 119 -8.56 -8.61 -8.55
C ALA A 119 -9.30 -8.50 -7.21
N SER A 120 -9.48 -9.62 -6.51
CA SER A 120 -10.07 -9.63 -5.18
C SER A 120 -9.19 -8.94 -4.15
N LEU A 121 -7.87 -9.12 -4.22
CA LEU A 121 -6.95 -8.48 -3.29
C LEU A 121 -6.97 -6.94 -3.43
N LYS A 122 -7.06 -6.43 -4.67
CA LYS A 122 -7.27 -5.01 -4.93
C LYS A 122 -8.62 -4.51 -4.41
N GLU A 123 -9.68 -5.32 -4.51
CA GLU A 123 -10.98 -4.97 -3.94
C GLU A 123 -10.93 -4.95 -2.40
N ILE A 124 -10.25 -5.91 -1.76
CA ILE A 124 -10.02 -5.93 -0.31
C ILE A 124 -9.30 -4.66 0.13
N GLN A 125 -8.19 -4.31 -0.56
CA GLN A 125 -7.44 -3.09 -0.29
C GLN A 125 -8.33 -1.85 -0.37
N LYS A 126 -9.12 -1.73 -1.45
CA LYS A 126 -10.03 -0.61 -1.67
C LYS A 126 -11.06 -0.49 -0.55
N ILE A 127 -11.67 -1.60 -0.15
CA ILE A 127 -12.65 -1.62 0.95
C ILE A 127 -11.99 -1.19 2.27
N CYS A 128 -10.82 -1.74 2.61
CA CYS A 128 -10.11 -1.36 3.84
C CYS A 128 -9.75 0.14 3.86
N ILE A 129 -9.34 0.71 2.73
CA ILE A 129 -8.99 2.13 2.63
C ILE A 129 -10.23 3.03 2.69
N ALA A 130 -11.35 2.60 2.12
CA ALA A 130 -12.60 3.37 2.13
C ALA A 130 -13.17 3.60 3.54
N GLU A 131 -12.82 2.75 4.50
CA GLU A 131 -13.18 2.91 5.92
C GLU A 131 -12.33 3.95 6.66
N LEU A 132 -11.24 4.44 6.04
CA LEU A 132 -10.34 5.41 6.65
C LEU A 132 -10.78 6.83 6.31
N ASP A 133 -10.82 7.69 7.33
CA ASP A 133 -10.92 9.14 7.11
C ASP A 133 -9.54 9.72 6.77
N LEU A 134 -9.31 9.93 5.48
CA LEU A 134 -8.08 10.48 4.92
C LEU A 134 -8.20 11.98 4.56
N GLY A 135 -9.29 12.63 4.99
CA GLY A 135 -9.39 14.09 4.91
C GLY A 135 -8.39 14.74 5.85
N PHE A 136 -7.71 15.80 5.38
CA PHE A 136 -6.78 16.56 6.20
C PHE A 136 -7.03 18.07 6.16
N SER A 137 -6.67 18.71 7.27
CA SER A 137 -6.55 20.15 7.42
C SER A 137 -5.10 20.60 7.27
N GLU A 138 -4.90 21.92 7.14
CA GLU A 138 -3.55 22.48 7.14
C GLU A 138 -2.80 22.20 8.46
N SER A 139 -3.51 22.24 9.60
CA SER A 139 -2.93 21.92 10.90
C SER A 139 -2.45 20.47 11.01
N ASP A 140 -3.12 19.52 10.36
CA ASP A 140 -2.69 18.12 10.37
C ASP A 140 -1.33 17.97 9.67
N ILE A 141 -1.15 18.62 8.52
CA ILE A 141 0.12 18.56 7.77
C ILE A 141 1.21 19.34 8.51
N ALA A 142 0.87 20.49 9.11
CA ALA A 142 1.78 21.26 9.93
C ALA A 142 2.28 20.46 11.14
N ALA A 143 1.41 19.69 11.79
CA ALA A 143 1.78 18.82 12.91
C ALA A 143 2.78 17.74 12.47
N ILE A 144 2.55 17.05 11.35
CA ILE A 144 3.50 16.04 10.84
C ILE A 144 4.87 16.65 10.52
N ALA A 145 4.90 17.84 9.89
CA ALA A 145 6.16 18.52 9.58
C ALA A 145 6.90 19.00 10.85
N ALA A 146 6.16 19.47 11.85
CA ALA A 146 6.72 19.87 13.14
C ALA A 146 7.28 18.68 13.91
N ASP A 147 6.55 17.56 13.96
CA ASP A 147 7.00 16.29 14.56
C ASP A 147 8.31 15.83 13.91
N GLY A 148 8.40 15.85 12.58
CA GLY A 148 9.60 15.48 11.84
C GLY A 148 10.78 16.41 12.12
N SER A 149 10.54 17.72 12.14
CA SER A 149 11.58 18.72 12.43
C SER A 149 12.12 18.57 13.84
N ALA A 150 11.22 18.45 14.83
CA ALA A 150 11.61 18.20 16.22
C ALA A 150 12.35 16.87 16.37
N SER A 151 11.92 15.81 15.67
CA SER A 151 12.60 14.52 15.71
C SER A 151 14.03 14.62 15.16
N LEU A 152 14.24 15.37 14.08
CA LEU A 152 15.57 15.60 13.51
C LEU A 152 16.45 16.44 14.45
N GLU A 153 15.90 17.48 15.09
CA GLU A 153 16.64 18.28 16.07
C GLU A 153 17.06 17.49 17.32
N ASN A 154 16.29 16.45 17.66
CA ASN A 154 16.55 15.59 18.82
C ASN A 154 17.23 14.25 18.45
N GLU A 155 17.72 14.10 17.22
CA GLU A 155 18.35 12.86 16.72
C GLU A 155 17.47 11.60 16.89
N TYR A 156 16.14 11.77 16.87
CA TYR A 156 15.18 10.69 17.00
C TYR A 156 14.81 10.11 15.63
N ALA A 157 15.64 9.18 15.15
CA ALA A 157 15.53 8.63 13.80
C ALA A 157 14.15 8.07 13.45
N GLU A 158 13.51 7.32 14.35
CA GLU A 158 12.19 6.73 14.08
C GLU A 158 11.12 7.81 13.83
N GLY A 159 11.16 8.92 14.56
CA GLY A 159 10.24 10.06 14.36
C GLY A 159 10.48 10.80 13.04
N VAL A 160 11.74 10.90 12.61
CA VAL A 160 12.10 11.44 11.29
C VAL A 160 11.56 10.52 10.19
N GLN A 161 11.82 9.21 10.30
CA GLN A 161 11.36 8.21 9.33
C GLN A 161 9.85 8.19 9.19
N GLU A 162 9.11 8.24 10.30
CA GLU A 162 7.65 8.26 10.31
C GLU A 162 7.12 9.50 9.60
N SER A 163 7.58 10.68 10.00
CA SER A 163 7.13 11.96 9.42
C SER A 163 7.47 12.07 7.94
N LEU A 164 8.66 11.58 7.55
CA LEU A 164 9.10 11.52 6.16
C LEU A 164 8.21 10.58 5.33
N MET A 165 7.92 9.39 5.84
CA MET A 165 7.05 8.42 5.18
C MET A 165 5.64 8.97 4.97
N LEU A 166 5.07 9.65 5.99
CA LEU A 166 3.73 10.25 5.91
C LEU A 166 3.66 11.36 4.85
N LEU A 167 4.63 12.28 4.84
CA LEU A 167 4.65 13.35 3.84
C LEU A 167 4.99 12.83 2.44
N ALA A 168 5.84 11.82 2.33
CA ALA A 168 6.15 11.16 1.06
C ALA A 168 4.89 10.52 0.46
N GLU A 169 4.10 9.82 1.27
CA GLU A 169 2.82 9.23 0.86
C GLU A 169 1.87 10.28 0.27
N LEU A 170 1.71 11.42 0.96
CA LEU A 170 0.83 12.51 0.50
C LEU A 170 1.32 13.19 -0.80
N LEU A 171 2.62 13.09 -1.11
CA LEU A 171 3.21 13.62 -2.34
C LEU A 171 3.27 12.59 -3.48
N GLY A 172 2.78 11.37 -3.24
CA GLY A 172 2.88 10.24 -4.17
C GLY A 172 4.33 9.84 -4.44
N MET A 173 5.21 10.02 -3.45
CA MET A 173 6.59 9.56 -3.49
C MET A 173 6.66 8.13 -2.97
N VAL A 174 7.48 7.30 -3.61
CA VAL A 174 7.67 5.91 -3.22
C VAL A 174 9.08 5.68 -2.69
N PRO A 175 9.29 4.65 -1.85
CA PRO A 175 10.63 4.23 -1.46
C PRO A 175 11.49 3.96 -2.71
N ALA A 176 12.76 4.37 -2.63
CA ALA A 176 13.69 4.24 -3.75
C ALA A 176 13.78 2.79 -4.23
N PRO A 177 13.59 2.53 -5.55
CA PRO A 177 13.84 1.21 -6.12
C PRO A 177 15.28 0.76 -5.87
N LYS A 178 15.55 -0.55 -5.96
CA LYS A 178 16.88 -1.14 -5.71
C LYS A 178 18.03 -0.45 -6.47
N ALA A 179 17.75 0.07 -7.67
CA ALA A 179 18.74 0.80 -8.48
C ALA A 179 19.21 2.12 -7.84
N PHE A 180 18.42 2.72 -6.97
CA PHE A 180 18.69 3.99 -6.28
C PHE A 180 18.89 3.82 -4.76
N ALA A 181 18.77 2.60 -4.24
CA ALA A 181 18.91 2.34 -2.82
C ALA A 181 20.37 2.55 -2.36
N ILE A 182 20.56 3.33 -1.30
CA ILE A 182 21.84 3.53 -0.63
C ILE A 182 21.73 2.90 0.77
N LYS A 183 22.75 2.14 1.18
CA LYS A 183 22.75 1.48 2.49
C LYS A 183 22.67 2.52 3.60
N HIS A 184 21.86 2.25 4.64
CA HIS A 184 21.65 3.16 5.78
C HIS A 184 21.01 4.51 5.42
N HIS A 185 20.29 4.57 4.30
CA HIS A 185 19.53 5.74 3.90
C HIS A 185 18.09 5.37 3.60
N ASP A 186 17.18 6.22 4.04
CA ASP A 186 15.79 6.19 3.60
C ASP A 186 15.59 7.24 2.52
N ILE A 187 15.15 6.78 1.36
CA ILE A 187 15.06 7.60 0.17
C ILE A 187 13.65 7.46 -0.39
N TYR A 188 12.96 8.59 -0.53
CA TYR A 188 11.65 8.66 -1.15
C TYR A 188 11.72 9.57 -2.35
N GLY A 189 11.08 9.19 -3.46
CA GLY A 189 11.01 10.06 -4.62
C GLY A 189 9.96 9.59 -5.62
N ARG A 190 9.70 10.45 -6.61
CA ARG A 190 8.79 10.12 -7.71
C ARG A 190 9.52 9.30 -8.77
N VAL A 191 9.05 8.09 -9.02
CA VAL A 191 9.59 7.23 -10.08
C VAL A 191 8.88 7.57 -11.40
N SER A 192 9.67 7.69 -12.46
CA SER A 192 9.16 7.81 -13.82
C SER A 192 9.98 6.95 -14.77
N GLU A 193 9.31 6.32 -15.73
CA GLU A 193 9.94 5.53 -16.78
C GLU A 193 9.99 6.34 -18.07
N LYS A 194 11.18 6.49 -18.63
CA LYS A 194 11.42 7.13 -19.93
C LYS A 194 11.45 6.09 -21.05
N PRO A 195 11.25 6.52 -22.31
CA PRO A 195 11.40 5.65 -23.47
C PRO A 195 12.73 4.88 -23.44
N GLY A 196 12.67 3.57 -23.70
CA GLY A 196 13.85 2.70 -23.64
C GLY A 196 14.16 2.13 -22.26
N GLY A 197 13.19 2.13 -21.33
CA GLY A 197 13.31 1.49 -20.02
C GLY A 197 14.29 2.18 -19.06
N GLU A 198 14.56 3.47 -19.27
CA GLU A 198 15.34 4.27 -18.33
C GLU A 198 14.44 4.71 -17.18
N MET A 199 14.82 4.36 -15.96
CA MET A 199 14.12 4.83 -14.77
C MET A 199 14.78 6.12 -14.26
N THR A 200 13.95 7.10 -13.94
CA THR A 200 14.35 8.30 -13.20
C THR A 200 13.64 8.39 -11.86
N LEU A 201 14.35 8.91 -10.87
CA LEU A 201 13.84 9.18 -9.53
C LEU A 201 13.99 10.67 -9.25
N GLY A 202 12.88 11.38 -9.03
CA GLY A 202 12.92 12.76 -8.58
C GLY A 202 11.63 13.55 -8.84
N PRO A 203 11.35 14.63 -8.10
CA PRO A 203 12.10 15.11 -6.92
C PRO A 203 12.14 14.06 -5.81
N LEU A 204 13.18 14.10 -4.98
CA LEU A 204 13.45 13.09 -3.95
C LEU A 204 13.98 13.70 -2.66
N VAL A 205 13.83 12.96 -1.59
CA VAL A 205 14.32 13.26 -0.24
C VAL A 205 15.17 12.09 0.25
N ILE A 206 16.25 12.40 0.95
CA ILE A 206 17.24 11.45 1.45
C ILE A 206 17.44 11.73 2.93
N TYR A 207 17.13 10.73 3.76
CA TYR A 207 17.48 10.72 5.16
C TYR A 207 18.62 9.72 5.40
N SER A 208 19.74 10.19 5.94
CA SER A 208 20.88 9.37 6.33
C SER A 208 20.77 8.99 7.80
N LEU A 209 20.69 7.68 8.10
CA LEU A 209 20.71 7.15 9.47
C LEU A 209 22.08 7.23 10.14
N VAL A 210 23.15 7.44 9.37
CA VAL A 210 24.53 7.48 9.89
C VAL A 210 24.89 8.86 10.40
N HIS A 211 24.50 9.89 9.66
CA HIS A 211 24.83 11.29 9.92
C HIS A 211 23.65 12.13 10.44
N ASP A 212 22.50 11.49 10.70
CA ASP A 212 21.23 12.15 11.05
C ASP A 212 20.96 13.40 10.20
N SER A 213 21.09 13.24 8.89
CA SER A 213 20.97 14.36 7.94
C SER A 213 19.83 14.10 6.96
N LEU A 214 19.04 15.14 6.75
CA LEU A 214 17.91 15.14 5.82
C LEU A 214 18.20 16.12 4.68
N THR A 215 18.08 15.67 3.44
CA THR A 215 18.32 16.51 2.25
C THR A 215 17.23 16.30 1.20
N CYS A 216 16.98 17.33 0.40
CA CYS A 216 16.07 17.28 -0.74
C CYS A 216 16.80 17.62 -2.05
N LEU A 217 16.57 16.79 -3.06
CA LEU A 217 17.02 17.00 -4.43
C LEU A 217 15.79 17.16 -5.34
N GLU A 218 15.61 18.37 -5.89
CA GLU A 218 14.47 18.65 -6.76
C GLU A 218 14.62 18.08 -8.17
N GLY A 219 15.86 17.93 -8.64
CA GLY A 219 16.16 17.42 -9.98
C GLY A 219 16.06 15.88 -10.06
N PRO A 220 15.55 15.32 -11.17
CA PRO A 220 15.51 13.87 -11.35
C PRO A 220 16.91 13.29 -11.58
N VAL A 221 17.17 12.18 -10.88
CA VAL A 221 18.35 11.33 -11.02
C VAL A 221 18.02 10.16 -11.94
N SER A 222 18.91 9.87 -12.88
CA SER A 222 18.79 8.71 -13.78
C SER A 222 19.78 7.63 -13.36
N SER A 223 19.39 6.37 -13.47
CA SER A 223 20.30 5.24 -13.27
C SER A 223 21.33 5.08 -14.40
N ARG A 224 21.15 5.78 -15.53
CA ARG A 224 22.05 5.76 -16.69
C ARG A 224 22.98 6.96 -16.77
N ASP A 225 22.67 8.03 -16.04
CA ASP A 225 23.50 9.22 -15.96
C ASP A 225 24.49 9.09 -14.80
N LYS A 226 25.70 8.61 -15.12
CA LYS A 226 26.75 8.35 -14.12
C LYS A 226 27.09 9.61 -13.31
N GLU A 227 27.16 10.77 -13.96
CA GLU A 227 27.53 12.03 -13.29
C GLU A 227 26.45 12.45 -12.29
N ARG A 228 25.18 12.42 -12.68
CA ARG A 228 24.08 12.72 -11.75
C ARG A 228 23.93 11.69 -10.66
N PHE A 229 24.21 10.42 -10.95
CA PHE A 229 24.16 9.35 -9.96
C PHE A 229 25.30 9.44 -8.94
N ASP A 230 26.50 9.82 -9.39
CA ASP A 230 27.64 10.08 -8.50
C ASP A 230 27.39 11.33 -7.65
N ARG A 231 26.78 12.39 -8.22
CA ARG A 231 26.32 13.55 -7.43
C ARG A 231 25.27 13.16 -6.40
N PHE A 232 24.32 12.31 -6.76
CA PHE A 232 23.30 11.78 -5.84
C PHE A 232 23.95 11.05 -4.65
N LYS A 233 24.97 10.22 -4.90
CA LYS A 233 25.75 9.58 -3.82
C LYS A 233 26.53 10.58 -2.97
N ALA A 234 27.16 11.57 -3.59
CA ALA A 234 27.92 12.61 -2.88
C ALA A 234 27.00 13.43 -1.96
N VAL A 235 25.80 13.80 -2.42
CA VAL A 235 24.80 14.47 -1.59
C VAL A 235 24.34 13.58 -0.44
N ALA A 236 24.05 12.30 -0.71
CA ALA A 236 23.68 11.35 0.34
C ALA A 236 24.79 11.19 1.39
N ALA A 237 26.05 11.21 0.98
CA ALA A 237 27.21 11.15 1.86
C ALA A 237 27.53 12.48 2.60
N GLY A 238 26.81 13.57 2.30
CA GLY A 238 27.10 14.90 2.85
C GLY A 238 28.34 15.58 2.23
N GLU A 239 28.85 15.06 1.12
CA GLU A 239 30.03 15.57 0.41
C GLU A 239 29.68 16.67 -0.62
N SER A 240 28.39 16.96 -0.82
CA SER A 240 27.91 17.96 -1.78
C SER A 240 26.65 18.68 -1.27
N GLU A 241 26.50 19.96 -1.61
CA GLU A 241 25.35 20.77 -1.21
C GLU A 241 24.05 20.33 -1.92
N ALA A 242 22.99 20.17 -1.13
CA ALA A 242 21.63 19.96 -1.61
C ALA A 242 20.88 21.30 -1.73
N ALA A 243 19.76 21.29 -2.47
CA ALA A 243 18.95 22.50 -2.64
C ALA A 243 18.30 22.95 -1.32
N VAL A 244 17.90 21.98 -0.49
CA VAL A 244 17.36 22.18 0.86
C VAL A 244 17.86 21.05 1.75
N SER A 245 18.25 21.37 2.98
CA SER A 245 18.77 20.43 3.98
C SER A 245 18.22 20.72 5.37
N GLY A 246 18.27 19.73 6.27
CA GLY A 246 17.82 19.84 7.66
C GLY A 246 16.30 19.96 7.78
N ALA A 247 15.84 20.58 8.86
CA ALA A 247 14.41 20.76 9.16
C ALA A 247 13.63 21.47 8.05
N ALA A 248 14.29 22.34 7.28
CA ALA A 248 13.68 23.05 6.14
C ALA A 248 13.12 22.10 5.05
N VAL A 249 13.58 20.85 5.00
CA VAL A 249 13.01 19.83 4.10
C VAL A 249 11.56 19.52 4.47
N PHE A 250 11.23 19.46 5.76
CA PHE A 250 9.85 19.22 6.21
C PHE A 250 8.92 20.39 5.85
N ASP A 251 9.41 21.63 5.98
CA ASP A 251 8.65 22.81 5.55
C ASP A 251 8.41 22.81 4.03
N LEU A 252 9.41 22.43 3.24
CA LEU A 252 9.27 22.28 1.80
C LEU A 252 8.22 21.21 1.45
N MET A 253 8.27 20.04 2.09
CA MET A 253 7.30 18.97 1.84
C MET A 253 5.88 19.38 2.24
N LYS A 254 5.72 20.00 3.41
CA LYS A 254 4.45 20.59 3.87
C LYS A 254 3.86 21.54 2.83
N ALA A 255 4.66 22.51 2.37
CA ALA A 255 4.22 23.48 1.38
C ALA A 255 3.75 22.80 0.07
N LYS A 256 4.47 21.75 -0.37
CA LYS A 256 4.10 20.98 -1.57
C LYS A 256 2.80 20.18 -1.38
N VAL A 257 2.58 19.60 -0.20
CA VAL A 257 1.32 18.89 0.12
C VAL A 257 0.14 19.85 0.05
N LEU A 258 0.23 21.01 0.69
CA LEU A 258 -0.84 22.01 0.71
C LEU A 258 -1.11 22.60 -0.69
N ALA A 259 -0.07 22.80 -1.50
CA ALA A 259 -0.21 23.22 -2.88
C ALA A 259 -0.85 22.14 -3.78
N ALA A 260 -0.55 20.85 -3.55
CA ALA A 260 -1.17 19.76 -4.28
C ALA A 260 -2.65 19.57 -3.89
N GLY A 261 -2.98 19.67 -2.60
CA GLY A 261 -4.35 19.52 -2.10
C GLY A 261 -5.30 20.66 -2.48
N THR A 262 -4.77 21.85 -2.80
CA THR A 262 -5.57 22.96 -3.33
C THR A 262 -5.91 22.77 -4.81
N ALA A 263 -4.98 22.22 -5.60
CA ALA A 263 -5.20 21.93 -7.03
C ALA A 263 -6.27 20.86 -7.30
N ASP A 264 -6.50 19.95 -6.35
CA ASP A 264 -7.53 18.88 -6.44
C ASP A 264 -8.92 19.35 -5.96
N ARG A 265 -9.02 20.48 -5.24
CA ARG A 265 -10.30 21.09 -4.81
C ARG A 265 -10.94 21.97 -5.88
N ASP A 266 -10.17 22.42 -6.87
CA ASP A 266 -10.62 23.27 -7.98
C ASP A 266 -10.96 22.46 -9.26
N ARG A 267 -11.05 21.12 -9.17
CA ARG A 267 -11.47 20.20 -10.24
C ARG A 267 -12.74 19.46 -9.86
#